data_AF-A0A7C1Y5U1-F1
#
_entry.id   AF-A0A7C1Y5U1-F1
#
_cell.length_a   1.000
_cell.length_b   1.000
_cell.length_c   1.000
_cell.angle_alpha   90.00
_cell.angle_beta   90.00
_cell.angle_gamma   90.00
#
_symmetry.space_group_name_H-M   'P 1'
#
loop_
_entity.id
_entity.type
_entity.pdbx_description
1 polymer ?
#
loop_
_entity_poly.entity_id
_entity_poly.type
_entity_poly.pdbx_seq_one_letter_code
_entity_poly.pdbx_strand_id
1 'polypeptide(L)'
;MRKATEMLVCLLVVALCACQCLGRRIEIEAAATTTGKYERLDLNLRVDARYDNPFDPNEIDITVVVRCPSGRRVVLPAFFCQDYERRRLDSGRGRANWYYPVGIGTWKARFAPMEIGAHLLTARLRDRAGTIESKNVQFNCTASSNKGFLRADPEDPRFLSFTEGEPFFAIGQNVAFIGESQYVNLTKAEEIFGRLSENGANFVRVWTCCKDWAMAIEARKSAWERSWSRNSPIVPMPGGNNAQNPRKCVRIAEADDVSHNVSPSHPVGLRPGTRYELTGRFKSDGRASLKVEMTHNADMSSFNPVDADVWTEFACKFVTGENDFWLGRLSLHKTGPGTIWIDGLSLKEVGGGAELLWEADVNRPARGFYNQLDCFMLDELVEAAEHNGIYLMLCLITRDLYMKSLSDPASAEYEEVVCDAKNLMRYAVARWGYSTHVAAWEYFNEIDPGLPTDRFYDDLGAYLEQIDPYKHLRTTSTWHPSAKDCRHKRLDIGQLHHYMRPETKDDYKDEVAVLVDRTRFLRQHAPDKPVLIGEFGLADPK
;
A
#
# COMPACT_ATOMS: atom_id res chain seq x y z
N MET A 1 -19.14 5.06 82.20
CA MET A 1 -18.97 5.85 80.96
C MET A 1 -18.19 4.98 79.99
N ARG A 2 -18.89 4.24 79.09
CA ARG A 2 -18.89 4.40 77.60
C ARG A 2 -17.45 4.38 77.01
N LYS A 3 -17.01 3.50 76.11
CA LYS A 3 -17.60 2.65 75.04
C LYS A 3 -16.48 1.66 74.57
N ALA A 4 -16.79 0.38 74.34
CA ALA A 4 -16.94 -0.28 73.02
C ALA A 4 -15.65 -0.96 72.46
N THR A 5 -15.67 -2.30 72.54
CA THR A 5 -15.37 -3.34 71.51
C THR A 5 -14.76 -2.90 70.17
N GLU A 6 -13.72 -3.59 69.67
CA GLU A 6 -13.85 -4.47 68.48
C GLU A 6 -12.56 -5.21 68.07
N MET A 7 -12.81 -6.34 67.43
CA MET A 7 -12.00 -7.53 67.19
C MET A 7 -11.35 -7.44 65.80
N LEU A 8 -10.03 -7.58 65.72
CA LEU A 8 -9.31 -7.54 64.43
C LEU A 8 -9.35 -8.93 63.77
N VAL A 9 -10.21 -9.08 62.76
CA VAL A 9 -10.22 -10.23 61.84
C VAL A 9 -9.42 -9.85 60.60
N CYS A 10 -8.28 -10.50 60.38
CA CYS A 10 -7.50 -10.39 59.15
C CYS A 10 -8.21 -11.13 58.00
N LEU A 11 -8.85 -10.37 57.11
CA LEU A 11 -9.35 -10.88 55.82
C LEU A 11 -8.23 -10.76 54.78
N LEU A 12 -7.66 -11.91 54.42
CA LEU A 12 -6.76 -12.06 53.29
C LEU A 12 -7.59 -12.00 52.00
N VAL A 13 -7.62 -10.85 51.33
CA VAL A 13 -8.24 -10.71 50.01
C VAL A 13 -7.23 -11.21 48.97
N VAL A 14 -7.36 -12.47 48.56
CA VAL A 14 -6.73 -12.96 47.33
C VAL A 14 -7.50 -12.36 46.18
N ALA A 15 -6.98 -11.28 45.60
CA ALA A 15 -7.43 -10.76 44.32
C ALA A 15 -7.03 -11.76 43.22
N LEU A 16 -7.88 -12.74 42.97
CA LEU A 16 -7.90 -13.47 41.71
C LEU A 16 -8.25 -12.46 40.61
N CYS A 17 -7.23 -11.89 39.97
CA CYS A 17 -7.37 -11.36 38.63
C CYS A 17 -7.78 -12.53 37.72
N ALA A 18 -9.09 -12.78 37.64
CA ALA A 18 -9.68 -13.45 36.51
C ALA A 18 -9.44 -12.53 35.31
N CYS A 19 -8.28 -12.71 34.67
CA CYS A 19 -8.09 -12.32 33.30
C CYS A 19 -9.15 -13.11 32.54
N GLN A 20 -10.31 -12.49 32.29
CA GLN A 20 -11.26 -13.03 31.34
C GLN A 20 -10.48 -13.16 30.04
N CYS A 21 -10.14 -14.41 29.67
CA CYS A 21 -9.84 -14.72 28.28
C CYS A 21 -11.09 -14.34 27.51
N LEU A 22 -11.17 -13.10 27.03
CA LEU A 22 -12.07 -12.72 25.95
C LEU A 22 -11.79 -13.75 24.85
N GLY A 23 -12.73 -14.67 24.65
CA GLY A 23 -12.58 -15.74 23.68
C GLY A 23 -12.30 -15.12 22.31
N ARG A 24 -11.26 -15.60 21.63
CA ARG A 24 -10.94 -15.15 20.27
C ARG A 24 -12.18 -15.34 19.40
N ARG A 25 -12.63 -14.26 18.76
CA ARG A 25 -13.82 -14.24 17.91
C ARG A 25 -13.50 -13.61 16.56
N ILE A 26 -14.10 -14.17 15.52
CA ILE A 26 -14.19 -13.57 14.20
C ILE A 26 -15.65 -13.55 13.77
N GLU A 27 -16.10 -12.40 13.26
CA GLU A 27 -17.42 -12.24 12.66
C GLU A 27 -17.32 -11.65 11.27
N ILE A 28 -18.30 -11.97 10.44
CA ILE A 28 -18.46 -11.41 9.11
C ILE A 28 -19.77 -10.64 9.07
N GLU A 29 -19.69 -9.40 8.59
CA GLU A 29 -20.81 -8.52 8.35
C GLU A 29 -20.78 -8.12 6.87
N ALA A 30 -21.71 -8.69 6.09
CA ALA A 30 -21.87 -8.34 4.69
C ALA A 30 -22.60 -7.00 4.57
N ALA A 31 -22.09 -6.10 3.73
CA ALA A 31 -22.71 -4.78 3.51
C ALA A 31 -24.09 -4.87 2.83
N ALA A 32 -24.37 -5.97 2.14
CA ALA A 32 -25.64 -6.25 1.50
C ALA A 32 -26.02 -7.73 1.60
N THR A 33 -27.32 -8.02 1.58
CA THR A 33 -27.86 -9.39 1.50
C THR A 33 -28.06 -9.88 0.06
N THR A 34 -27.96 -8.96 -0.91
CA THR A 34 -28.08 -9.23 -2.35
C THR A 34 -27.05 -8.38 -3.12
N THR A 35 -26.42 -8.97 -4.14
CA THR A 35 -25.45 -8.29 -5.03
C THR A 35 -25.58 -8.85 -6.45
N GLY A 36 -25.42 -8.04 -7.50
CA GLY A 36 -25.42 -8.54 -8.87
C GLY A 36 -24.17 -9.36 -9.21
N LYS A 37 -24.28 -10.24 -10.22
CA LYS A 37 -23.13 -10.97 -10.78
C LYS A 37 -22.04 -9.96 -11.19
N TYR A 38 -20.80 -10.22 -10.80
CA TYR A 38 -19.63 -9.36 -10.99
C TYR A 38 -19.67 -7.98 -10.31
N GLU A 39 -20.68 -7.67 -9.50
CA GLU A 39 -20.72 -6.44 -8.70
C GLU A 39 -20.03 -6.65 -7.36
N ARG A 40 -19.56 -5.55 -6.76
CA ARG A 40 -18.86 -5.57 -5.46
C ARG A 40 -19.79 -5.93 -4.31
N LEU A 41 -19.41 -6.95 -3.53
CA LEU A 41 -19.89 -7.19 -2.18
C LEU A 41 -18.75 -6.91 -1.19
N ASP A 42 -18.92 -5.87 -0.38
CA ASP A 42 -18.02 -5.55 0.74
C ASP A 42 -18.39 -6.38 1.99
N LEU A 43 -17.37 -6.94 2.63
CA LEU A 43 -17.47 -7.74 3.85
C LEU A 43 -16.58 -7.12 4.94
N ASN A 44 -17.19 -6.67 6.03
CA ASN A 44 -16.46 -6.22 7.21
C ASN A 44 -16.20 -7.42 8.14
N LEU A 45 -14.96 -7.58 8.58
CA LEU A 45 -14.54 -8.68 9.45
C LEU A 45 -14.20 -8.11 10.83
N ARG A 46 -14.98 -8.49 11.84
CA ARG A 46 -14.73 -8.10 13.23
C ARG A 46 -13.80 -9.14 13.85
N VAL A 47 -12.65 -8.69 14.33
CA VAL A 47 -11.58 -9.53 14.89
C VAL A 47 -11.22 -8.98 16.25
N ASP A 48 -11.43 -9.78 17.31
CA ASP A 48 -11.16 -9.38 18.70
C ASP A 48 -9.69 -9.63 19.07
N ALA A 49 -8.76 -9.20 18.22
CA ALA A 49 -7.31 -9.31 18.42
C ALA A 49 -6.54 -8.21 17.64
N ARG A 50 -5.38 -7.81 18.16
CA ARG A 50 -4.45 -6.89 17.50
C ARG A 50 -3.11 -7.59 17.25
N TYR A 51 -2.44 -7.19 16.18
CA TYR A 51 -1.20 -7.79 15.69
C TYR A 51 -0.19 -6.68 15.41
N ASP A 52 1.10 -7.02 15.52
CA ASP A 52 2.19 -6.06 15.32
C ASP A 52 2.33 -5.72 13.84
N ASN A 53 2.32 -6.74 12.97
CA ASN A 53 2.21 -6.57 11.53
C ASN A 53 0.92 -7.23 10.98
N PRO A 54 -0.18 -6.46 10.80
CA PRO A 54 -1.42 -7.00 10.23
C PRO A 54 -1.32 -7.33 8.73
N PHE A 55 -0.17 -7.10 8.09
CA PHE A 55 0.07 -7.40 6.69
C PHE A 55 0.84 -8.71 6.47
N ASP A 56 1.43 -9.29 7.52
CA ASP A 56 2.17 -10.55 7.43
C ASP A 56 1.24 -11.76 7.65
N PRO A 57 0.99 -12.60 6.62
CA PRO A 57 0.16 -13.80 6.78
C PRO A 57 0.76 -14.86 7.72
N ASN A 58 2.04 -14.76 8.10
CA ASN A 58 2.62 -15.63 9.14
C ASN A 58 2.23 -15.18 10.55
N GLU A 59 1.92 -13.90 10.76
CA GLU A 59 1.36 -13.40 12.02
C GLU A 59 -0.15 -13.61 12.09
N ILE A 60 -0.86 -13.23 11.02
CA ILE A 60 -2.31 -13.34 10.89
C ILE A 60 -2.73 -13.56 9.44
N ASP A 61 -3.41 -14.68 9.20
CA ASP A 61 -4.02 -15.01 7.90
C ASP A 61 -5.53 -15.14 8.05
N ILE A 62 -6.26 -14.18 7.48
CA ILE A 62 -7.71 -14.23 7.37
C ILE A 62 -8.11 -14.51 5.93
N THR A 63 -9.01 -15.48 5.75
CA THR A 63 -9.65 -15.80 4.48
C THR A 63 -11.15 -15.90 4.64
N VAL A 64 -11.91 -15.60 3.57
CA VAL A 64 -13.35 -15.90 3.50
C VAL A 64 -13.54 -17.06 2.55
N VAL A 65 -14.05 -18.17 3.07
CA VAL A 65 -14.46 -19.32 2.27
C VAL A 65 -15.87 -19.10 1.78
N VAL A 66 -16.03 -19.09 0.47
CA VAL A 66 -17.31 -18.95 -0.22
C VAL A 66 -17.72 -20.30 -0.79
N ARG A 67 -18.91 -20.78 -0.44
CA ARG A 67 -19.57 -21.90 -1.14
C ARG A 67 -20.54 -21.30 -2.15
N CYS A 68 -20.27 -21.49 -3.43
CA CYS A 68 -21.08 -21.03 -4.54
C CYS A 68 -22.33 -21.93 -4.72
N PRO A 69 -23.36 -21.45 -5.45
CA PRO A 69 -24.57 -22.22 -5.76
C PRO A 69 -24.30 -23.59 -6.40
N SER A 70 -23.27 -23.69 -7.25
CA SER A 70 -22.83 -24.95 -7.86
C SER A 70 -22.16 -25.95 -6.91
N GLY A 71 -21.91 -25.55 -5.66
CA GLY A 71 -21.06 -26.30 -4.72
C GLY A 71 -19.56 -26.02 -4.88
N ARG A 72 -19.16 -25.24 -5.89
CA ARG A 72 -17.78 -24.77 -6.04
C ARG A 72 -17.35 -23.97 -4.81
N ARG A 73 -16.11 -24.18 -4.37
CA ARG A 73 -15.50 -23.45 -3.26
C ARG A 73 -14.55 -22.39 -3.80
N VAL A 74 -14.74 -21.15 -3.37
CA VAL A 74 -13.83 -20.03 -3.62
C VAL A 74 -13.22 -19.62 -2.28
N VAL A 75 -11.93 -19.27 -2.26
CA VAL A 75 -11.23 -18.76 -1.07
C VAL A 75 -10.77 -17.36 -1.38
N LEU A 76 -11.26 -16.39 -0.61
CA LEU A 76 -10.90 -14.98 -0.76
C LEU A 76 -9.89 -14.60 0.32
N PRO A 77 -8.74 -14.04 -0.03
CA PRO A 77 -7.89 -13.40 0.96
C PRO A 77 -8.61 -12.17 1.53
N ALA A 78 -8.62 -12.04 2.86
CA ALA A 78 -8.99 -10.78 3.52
C ALA A 78 -7.75 -9.88 3.67
N PHE A 79 -7.98 -8.60 3.92
CA PHE A 79 -6.94 -7.59 4.06
C PHE A 79 -7.24 -6.64 5.22
N PHE A 80 -6.19 -6.14 5.85
CA PHE A 80 -6.27 -5.02 6.79
C PHE A 80 -6.21 -3.71 6.03
N CYS A 81 -7.06 -2.75 6.38
CA CYS A 81 -7.00 -1.40 5.82
C CYS A 81 -7.35 -0.29 6.81
N GLN A 82 -6.78 0.89 6.59
CA GLN A 82 -7.22 2.15 7.18
C GLN A 82 -8.05 2.92 6.15
N ASP A 83 -9.30 3.24 6.51
CA ASP A 83 -10.15 4.13 5.70
C ASP A 83 -9.80 5.59 5.95
N TYR A 84 -10.13 6.48 5.02
CA TYR A 84 -9.87 7.92 5.14
C TYR A 84 -11.11 8.74 4.77
N GLU A 85 -11.33 9.83 5.50
CA GLU A 85 -12.10 10.96 4.98
C GLU A 85 -11.25 11.69 3.95
N ARG A 86 -11.85 12.04 2.81
CA ARG A 86 -11.23 12.89 1.80
C ARG A 86 -12.04 14.17 1.63
N ARG A 87 -11.35 15.32 1.58
CA ARG A 87 -11.95 16.62 1.25
C ARG A 87 -11.08 17.36 0.25
N ARG A 88 -11.69 18.11 -0.66
CA ARG A 88 -10.99 19.02 -1.56
C ARG A 88 -11.01 20.41 -0.93
N LEU A 89 -9.87 20.89 -0.46
CA LEU A 89 -9.75 22.16 0.23
C LEU A 89 -8.98 23.16 -0.64
N ASP A 90 -9.39 24.42 -0.60
CA ASP A 90 -8.62 25.49 -1.23
C ASP A 90 -7.32 25.68 -0.42
N SER A 91 -6.18 25.54 -1.09
CA SER A 91 -4.87 25.91 -0.55
C SER A 91 -4.33 27.08 -1.38
N GLY A 92 -3.45 27.91 -0.80
CA GLY A 92 -2.88 29.07 -1.51
C GLY A 92 -2.13 28.76 -2.83
N ARG A 93 -1.95 27.47 -3.18
CA ARG A 93 -1.37 26.99 -4.45
C ARG A 93 -2.38 26.27 -5.37
N GLY A 94 -3.67 26.25 -5.02
CA GLY A 94 -4.73 25.53 -5.72
C GLY A 94 -5.51 24.58 -4.79
N ARG A 95 -6.45 23.79 -5.33
CA ARG A 95 -7.19 22.80 -4.53
C ARG A 95 -6.31 21.60 -4.19
N ALA A 96 -6.13 21.31 -2.90
CA ALA A 96 -5.39 20.16 -2.40
C ALA A 96 -6.36 19.10 -1.86
N ASN A 97 -5.99 17.82 -1.98
CA ASN A 97 -6.73 16.79 -1.27
C ASN A 97 -6.25 16.73 0.18
N TRP A 98 -7.21 16.82 1.09
CA TRP A 98 -7.02 16.57 2.51
C TRP A 98 -7.52 15.17 2.82
N TYR A 99 -6.68 14.39 3.49
CA TYR A 99 -6.99 13.03 3.91
C TYR A 99 -6.86 12.93 5.43
N TYR A 100 -7.81 12.28 6.07
CA TYR A 100 -7.77 12.02 7.51
C TYR A 100 -8.25 10.62 7.85
N PRO A 101 -7.48 9.81 8.61
CA PRO A 101 -7.85 8.42 8.87
C PRO A 101 -9.13 8.31 9.70
N VAL A 102 -9.93 7.27 9.40
CA VAL A 102 -11.17 6.90 10.11
C VAL A 102 -10.96 5.66 10.97
N GLY A 103 -11.05 5.81 12.29
CA GLY A 103 -10.77 4.70 13.21
C GLY A 103 -9.28 4.34 13.27
N ILE A 104 -8.96 3.08 13.57
CA ILE A 104 -7.57 2.59 13.76
C ILE A 104 -7.22 1.43 12.81
N GLY A 105 -7.99 1.31 11.73
CA GLY A 105 -7.93 0.22 10.78
C GLY A 105 -8.88 -0.93 11.08
N THR A 106 -9.25 -1.66 10.03
CA THR A 106 -10.27 -2.71 10.04
C THR A 106 -9.86 -3.84 9.10
N TRP A 107 -10.43 -5.04 9.33
CA TRP A 107 -10.29 -6.16 8.41
C TRP A 107 -11.47 -6.19 7.45
N LYS A 108 -11.18 -6.35 6.15
CA LYS A 108 -12.18 -6.43 5.10
C LYS A 108 -11.90 -7.60 4.16
N ALA A 109 -12.93 -8.05 3.47
CA ALA A 109 -12.83 -8.85 2.27
C ALA A 109 -13.80 -8.29 1.23
N ARG A 110 -13.46 -8.39 -0.06
CA ARG A 110 -14.32 -7.96 -1.15
C ARG A 110 -14.56 -9.13 -2.09
N PHE A 111 -15.81 -9.30 -2.53
CA PHE A 111 -16.20 -10.39 -3.41
C PHE A 111 -17.05 -9.88 -4.58
N ALA A 112 -16.65 -10.22 -5.81
CA ALA A 112 -17.51 -10.16 -6.99
C ALA A 112 -18.04 -11.57 -7.32
N PRO A 113 -19.32 -11.89 -7.10
CA PRO A 113 -19.86 -13.23 -7.38
C PRO A 113 -19.92 -13.52 -8.88
N MET A 114 -19.56 -14.73 -9.29
CA MET A 114 -19.55 -15.14 -10.71
C MET A 114 -20.67 -16.12 -11.07
N GLU A 115 -21.50 -16.52 -10.10
CA GLU A 115 -22.61 -17.46 -10.26
C GLU A 115 -23.87 -16.84 -9.69
N ILE A 116 -25.03 -17.00 -10.33
CA ILE A 116 -26.31 -16.52 -9.78
C ILE A 116 -26.82 -17.53 -8.75
N GLY A 117 -27.36 -17.04 -7.63
CA GLY A 117 -27.97 -17.86 -6.58
C GLY A 117 -27.40 -17.60 -5.18
N ALA A 118 -27.80 -18.44 -4.24
CA ALA A 118 -27.40 -18.33 -2.83
C ALA A 118 -25.95 -18.77 -2.61
N HIS A 119 -25.17 -17.90 -1.97
CA HIS A 119 -23.80 -18.17 -1.55
C HIS A 119 -23.71 -18.24 -0.03
N LEU A 120 -22.83 -19.08 0.49
CA LEU A 120 -22.55 -19.18 1.92
C LEU A 120 -21.11 -18.75 2.21
N LEU A 121 -20.95 -17.81 3.13
CA LEU A 121 -19.68 -17.21 3.52
C LEU A 121 -19.27 -17.67 4.92
N THR A 122 -18.02 -18.08 5.08
CA THR A 122 -17.40 -18.40 6.37
C THR A 122 -16.03 -17.74 6.45
N ALA A 123 -15.82 -16.83 7.41
CA ALA A 123 -14.49 -16.27 7.65
C ALA A 123 -13.66 -17.22 8.50
N ARG A 124 -12.39 -17.42 8.12
CA ARG A 124 -11.42 -18.26 8.81
C ARG A 124 -10.20 -17.42 9.15
N LEU A 125 -9.86 -17.37 10.43
CA LEU A 125 -8.67 -16.70 10.96
C LEU A 125 -7.68 -17.75 11.44
N ARG A 126 -6.42 -17.62 11.03
CA ARG A 126 -5.29 -18.41 11.51
C ARG A 126 -4.20 -17.47 12.03
N ASP A 127 -3.74 -17.72 13.24
CA ASP A 127 -2.59 -17.05 13.87
C ASP A 127 -1.80 -18.08 14.71
N ARG A 128 -0.82 -17.61 15.48
CA ARG A 128 -0.02 -18.45 16.40
C ARG A 128 -0.83 -19.21 17.46
N ALA A 129 -2.01 -18.71 17.84
CA ALA A 129 -2.90 -19.33 18.81
C ALA A 129 -3.85 -20.36 18.16
N GLY A 130 -3.79 -20.55 16.84
CA GLY A 130 -4.53 -21.57 16.11
C GLY A 130 -5.58 -20.99 15.15
N THR A 131 -6.45 -21.86 14.64
CA THR A 131 -7.51 -21.49 13.68
C THR A 131 -8.86 -21.33 14.38
N ILE A 132 -9.60 -20.28 14.04
CA ILE A 132 -11.02 -20.10 14.39
C ILE A 132 -11.85 -19.76 13.14
N GLU A 133 -13.15 -20.01 13.19
CA GLU A 133 -14.09 -19.73 12.10
C GLU A 133 -15.29 -18.94 12.60
N SER A 134 -15.86 -18.11 11.74
CA SER A 134 -17.09 -17.36 12.01
C SER A 134 -18.31 -18.26 11.87
N LYS A 135 -19.48 -17.76 12.29
CA LYS A 135 -20.76 -18.29 11.81
C LYS A 135 -20.88 -18.08 10.30
N ASN A 136 -21.72 -18.90 9.67
CA ASN A 136 -22.03 -18.75 8.25
C ASN A 136 -22.95 -17.55 8.02
N VAL A 137 -22.67 -16.77 6.98
CA VAL A 137 -23.54 -15.72 6.47
C VAL A 137 -23.93 -16.04 5.04
N GLN A 138 -25.21 -15.91 4.72
CA GLN A 138 -25.71 -16.12 3.36
C GLN A 138 -25.97 -14.78 2.68
N PHE A 139 -25.66 -14.70 1.40
CA PHE A 139 -26.13 -13.63 0.52
C PHE A 139 -26.60 -14.22 -0.82
N ASN A 140 -27.41 -13.47 -1.56
CA ASN A 140 -27.92 -13.89 -2.86
C ASN A 140 -27.26 -13.11 -3.99
N CYS A 141 -26.73 -13.83 -5.00
CA CYS A 141 -26.29 -13.22 -6.24
C CYS A 141 -27.44 -13.19 -7.26
N THR A 142 -27.70 -12.03 -7.86
CA THR A 142 -28.69 -11.86 -8.94
C THR A 142 -28.01 -11.62 -10.28
N ALA A 143 -28.77 -11.64 -11.38
CA ALA A 143 -28.27 -11.18 -12.67
C ALA A 143 -27.88 -9.68 -12.60
N SER A 144 -26.92 -9.28 -13.41
CA SER A 144 -26.51 -7.88 -13.61
C SER A 144 -26.22 -7.64 -15.10
N SER A 145 -25.94 -6.40 -15.48
CA SER A 145 -25.46 -6.03 -16.82
C SER A 145 -23.94 -6.02 -16.96
N ASN A 146 -23.20 -6.41 -15.92
CA ASN A 146 -21.75 -6.40 -15.93
C ASN A 146 -21.22 -7.53 -16.82
N LYS A 147 -20.24 -7.21 -17.69
CA LYS A 147 -19.62 -8.13 -18.66
C LYS A 147 -18.58 -9.06 -18.02
N GLY A 148 -18.25 -8.82 -16.75
CA GLY A 148 -17.27 -9.56 -15.98
C GLY A 148 -15.84 -9.16 -16.30
N PHE A 149 -14.89 -10.08 -16.15
CA PHE A 149 -13.46 -9.78 -16.14
C PHE A 149 -12.85 -9.86 -17.54
N LEU A 150 -11.78 -9.10 -17.80
CA LEU A 150 -11.00 -9.23 -19.02
C LEU A 150 -10.13 -10.49 -19.02
N ARG A 151 -10.03 -11.12 -20.19
CA ARG A 151 -9.27 -12.35 -20.47
C ARG A 151 -8.61 -12.25 -21.83
N ALA A 152 -7.60 -13.09 -22.07
CA ALA A 152 -7.26 -13.46 -23.44
C ALA A 152 -8.46 -14.20 -24.04
N ASP A 153 -8.81 -13.85 -25.27
CA ASP A 153 -9.99 -14.39 -25.92
C ASP A 153 -9.82 -15.91 -26.20
N PRO A 154 -10.84 -16.74 -25.93
CA PRO A 154 -10.72 -18.19 -26.06
C PRO A 154 -10.69 -18.67 -27.52
N GLU A 155 -11.22 -17.90 -28.48
CA GLU A 155 -11.21 -18.26 -29.91
C GLU A 155 -9.95 -17.75 -30.59
N ASP A 156 -9.50 -16.53 -30.26
CA ASP A 156 -8.25 -15.96 -30.73
C ASP A 156 -7.48 -15.28 -29.58
N PRO A 157 -6.54 -15.98 -28.92
CA PRO A 157 -5.89 -15.49 -27.70
C PRO A 157 -5.01 -14.26 -27.96
N ARG A 158 -4.85 -13.80 -29.20
CA ARG A 158 -4.17 -12.54 -29.52
C ARG A 158 -4.98 -11.31 -29.10
N PHE A 159 -6.29 -11.48 -28.89
CA PHE A 159 -7.22 -10.42 -28.51
C PHE A 159 -7.69 -10.58 -27.07
N LEU A 160 -8.34 -9.54 -26.56
CA LEU A 160 -8.99 -9.56 -25.25
C LEU A 160 -10.50 -9.69 -25.43
N SER A 161 -11.15 -10.36 -24.50
CA SER A 161 -12.60 -10.35 -24.36
C SER A 161 -13.01 -10.40 -22.89
N PHE A 162 -14.24 -9.98 -22.64
CA PHE A 162 -14.88 -10.12 -21.34
C PHE A 162 -15.27 -11.58 -21.08
N THR A 163 -15.41 -11.97 -19.81
CA THR A 163 -15.86 -13.31 -19.44
C THR A 163 -17.23 -13.69 -19.99
N GLU A 164 -18.10 -12.72 -20.31
CA GLU A 164 -19.38 -12.96 -20.98
C GLU A 164 -19.27 -12.99 -22.52
N GLY A 165 -18.08 -12.78 -23.09
CA GLY A 165 -17.73 -13.03 -24.49
C GLY A 165 -17.55 -11.80 -25.36
N GLU A 166 -17.88 -10.59 -24.89
CA GLU A 166 -17.72 -9.40 -25.72
C GLU A 166 -16.24 -9.08 -25.97
N PRO A 167 -15.84 -8.76 -27.22
CA PRO A 167 -14.46 -8.41 -27.53
C PRO A 167 -14.07 -7.07 -26.90
N PHE A 168 -12.79 -6.92 -26.59
CA PHE A 168 -12.21 -5.72 -26.00
C PHE A 168 -10.93 -5.31 -26.71
N PHE A 169 -10.85 -4.04 -27.13
CA PHE A 169 -9.63 -3.42 -27.64
C PHE A 169 -9.18 -2.35 -26.64
N ALA A 170 -7.98 -2.51 -26.09
CA ALA A 170 -7.41 -1.55 -25.16
C ALA A 170 -6.95 -0.29 -25.91
N ILE A 171 -7.57 0.85 -25.61
CA ILE A 171 -7.21 2.16 -26.15
C ILE A 171 -6.97 3.08 -24.96
N GLY A 172 -5.74 3.57 -24.82
CA GLY A 172 -5.33 4.17 -23.56
C GLY A 172 -3.98 4.86 -23.56
N GLN A 173 -3.63 5.38 -22.39
CA GLN A 173 -2.33 6.01 -22.10
C GLN A 173 -1.84 5.64 -20.70
N ASN A 174 -0.57 5.98 -20.43
CA ASN A 174 -0.01 5.90 -19.09
C ASN A 174 -0.50 7.09 -18.25
N VAL A 175 -0.94 6.82 -17.02
CA VAL A 175 -1.18 7.84 -15.99
C VAL A 175 -0.29 7.49 -14.80
N ALA A 176 0.85 8.17 -14.72
CA ALA A 176 1.91 7.90 -13.76
C ALA A 176 2.07 9.07 -12.77
N PHE A 177 2.89 8.83 -11.74
CA PHE A 177 3.29 9.83 -10.76
C PHE A 177 2.11 10.53 -10.07
N ILE A 178 1.06 9.78 -9.74
CA ILE A 178 -0.09 10.33 -9.02
C ILE A 178 0.33 10.63 -7.57
N GLY A 179 0.29 11.89 -7.14
CA GLY A 179 0.64 12.28 -5.78
C GLY A 179 0.39 13.78 -5.52
N GLU A 180 0.18 14.16 -4.25
CA GLU A 180 -0.15 15.55 -3.91
C GLU A 180 1.01 16.54 -4.16
N SER A 181 2.25 16.06 -4.25
CA SER A 181 3.42 16.87 -4.63
C SER A 181 3.73 16.83 -6.13
N GLN A 182 2.89 16.18 -6.93
CA GLN A 182 3.10 15.96 -8.36
C GLN A 182 2.14 16.78 -9.21
N TYR A 183 2.40 16.83 -10.52
CA TYR A 183 1.50 17.49 -11.46
C TYR A 183 0.11 16.82 -11.50
N VAL A 184 0.07 15.49 -11.40
CA VAL A 184 -1.16 14.71 -11.31
C VAL A 184 -1.35 14.31 -9.84
N ASN A 185 -2.37 14.85 -9.20
CA ASN A 185 -2.88 14.32 -7.92
C ASN A 185 -4.12 13.45 -8.18
N LEU A 186 -4.71 12.90 -7.11
CA LEU A 186 -5.85 11.98 -7.24
C LEU A 186 -7.05 12.61 -7.98
N THR A 187 -7.41 13.84 -7.61
CA THR A 187 -8.49 14.60 -8.28
C THR A 187 -8.19 14.80 -9.77
N LYS A 188 -6.94 15.12 -10.11
CA LYS A 188 -6.54 15.30 -11.50
C LYS A 188 -6.61 14.00 -12.29
N ALA A 189 -6.25 12.87 -11.67
CA ALA A 189 -6.35 11.55 -12.28
C ALA A 189 -7.81 11.17 -12.59
N GLU A 190 -8.74 11.46 -11.69
CA GLU A 190 -10.19 11.30 -11.92
C GLU A 190 -10.68 12.14 -13.12
N GLU A 191 -10.27 13.41 -13.19
CA GLU A 191 -10.57 14.27 -14.34
C GLU A 191 -10.00 13.71 -15.66
N ILE A 192 -8.78 13.14 -15.60
CA ILE A 192 -8.16 12.50 -16.76
C ILE A 192 -8.98 11.28 -17.19
N PHE A 193 -9.47 10.45 -16.27
CA PHE A 193 -10.29 9.28 -16.60
C PHE A 193 -11.59 9.67 -17.29
N GLY A 194 -12.28 10.70 -16.77
CA GLY A 194 -13.48 11.24 -17.42
C GLY A 194 -13.20 11.73 -18.84
N ARG A 195 -12.14 12.53 -19.04
CA ARG A 195 -11.76 13.01 -20.37
C ARG A 195 -11.36 11.90 -21.33
N LEU A 196 -10.66 10.87 -20.84
CA LEU A 196 -10.30 9.71 -21.65
C LEU A 196 -11.56 8.98 -22.13
N SER A 197 -12.49 8.71 -21.22
CA SER A 197 -13.78 8.08 -21.52
C SER A 197 -14.59 8.89 -22.54
N GLU A 198 -14.73 10.20 -22.33
CA GLU A 198 -15.41 11.13 -23.26
C GLU A 198 -14.80 11.14 -24.67
N ASN A 199 -13.51 10.80 -24.81
CA ASN A 199 -12.79 10.76 -26.08
C ASN A 199 -12.58 9.33 -26.61
N GLY A 200 -13.28 8.33 -26.06
CA GLY A 200 -13.30 6.96 -26.56
C GLY A 200 -12.14 6.07 -26.11
N ALA A 201 -11.28 6.55 -25.21
CA ALA A 201 -10.30 5.70 -24.53
C ALA A 201 -10.98 4.92 -23.39
N ASN A 202 -10.54 3.68 -23.19
CA ASN A 202 -11.14 2.72 -22.27
C ASN A 202 -10.11 2.01 -21.39
N PHE A 203 -8.82 2.34 -21.51
CA PHE A 203 -7.75 1.64 -20.81
C PHE A 203 -6.73 2.62 -20.24
N VAL A 204 -6.22 2.35 -19.05
CA VAL A 204 -5.14 3.14 -18.44
C VAL A 204 -4.14 2.24 -17.75
N ARG A 205 -2.86 2.52 -17.97
CA ARG A 205 -1.77 1.94 -17.19
C ARG A 205 -1.40 2.89 -16.06
N VAL A 206 -1.55 2.45 -14.80
CA VAL A 206 -1.33 3.26 -13.59
C VAL A 206 -0.11 2.76 -12.83
N TRP A 207 0.77 3.68 -12.45
CA TRP A 207 1.94 3.34 -11.63
C TRP A 207 1.61 3.48 -10.15
N THR A 208 1.60 2.35 -9.44
CA THR A 208 1.35 2.27 -8.00
C THR A 208 2.63 1.88 -7.23
N CYS A 209 3.79 2.21 -7.82
CA CYS A 209 5.12 1.76 -7.42
C CYS A 209 6.17 2.89 -7.50
N CYS A 210 5.76 4.14 -7.31
CA CYS A 210 6.56 5.35 -7.55
C CYS A 210 7.39 5.84 -6.34
N LYS A 211 7.88 4.91 -5.50
CA LYS A 211 8.67 5.22 -4.29
C LYS A 211 8.01 6.26 -3.38
N ASP A 212 8.77 7.21 -2.85
CA ASP A 212 8.37 8.23 -1.88
C ASP A 212 7.89 9.54 -2.51
N TRP A 213 8.02 9.74 -3.82
CA TRP A 213 7.60 10.99 -4.46
C TRP A 213 6.17 10.96 -5.02
N ALA A 214 5.57 9.78 -5.21
CA ALA A 214 4.19 9.63 -5.65
C ALA A 214 3.58 8.35 -5.04
N MET A 215 2.41 7.94 -5.52
CA MET A 215 1.70 6.76 -5.04
C MET A 215 2.56 5.50 -5.21
N ALA A 216 2.82 4.83 -4.08
CA ALA A 216 3.51 3.57 -4.02
C ALA A 216 2.96 2.74 -2.85
N ILE A 217 2.17 1.71 -3.15
CA ILE A 217 1.53 0.92 -2.09
C ILE A 217 2.54 0.17 -1.22
N GLU A 218 3.71 -0.15 -1.77
CA GLU A 218 4.85 -0.68 -1.02
C GLU A 218 6.14 0.04 -1.42
N ALA A 219 6.70 0.83 -0.50
CA ALA A 219 7.93 1.60 -0.72
C ALA A 219 8.56 2.06 0.59
N ARG A 220 9.84 2.46 0.52
CA ARG A 220 10.54 3.16 1.60
C ARG A 220 10.06 4.62 1.71
N LYS A 221 8.88 4.82 2.29
CA LYS A 221 8.32 6.15 2.61
C LYS A 221 8.84 6.61 3.97
N SER A 222 9.56 7.72 4.01
CA SER A 222 10.31 8.15 5.21
C SER A 222 10.06 9.62 5.51
N ALA A 223 9.87 9.93 6.79
CA ALA A 223 9.86 11.32 7.24
C ALA A 223 11.27 11.97 7.27
N TRP A 224 12.33 11.19 7.03
CA TRP A 224 13.71 11.60 7.30
C TRP A 224 14.63 11.54 6.08
N GLU A 225 14.26 10.76 5.08
CA GLU A 225 15.07 10.48 3.90
C GLU A 225 14.27 10.68 2.61
N ARG A 226 15.00 10.79 1.50
CA ARG A 226 14.42 10.79 0.15
C ARG A 226 15.17 9.84 -0.75
N SER A 227 14.46 9.19 -1.67
CA SER A 227 15.06 8.19 -2.56
C SER A 227 16.14 8.73 -3.52
N TRP A 228 16.20 10.05 -3.73
CA TRP A 228 17.24 10.73 -4.52
C TRP A 228 18.37 11.32 -3.65
N SER A 229 18.30 11.22 -2.32
CA SER A 229 19.33 11.71 -1.40
C SER A 229 20.25 10.57 -0.95
N ARG A 230 21.55 10.87 -0.83
CA ARG A 230 22.54 9.97 -0.20
C ARG A 230 22.74 10.22 1.29
N ASN A 231 22.23 11.34 1.81
CA ASN A 231 22.38 11.71 3.21
C ASN A 231 21.24 11.11 4.03
N SER A 232 21.62 10.40 5.10
CA SER A 232 20.69 9.76 6.03
C SER A 232 21.02 10.16 7.46
N PRO A 233 20.04 10.67 8.24
CA PRO A 233 20.20 10.82 9.68
C PRO A 233 19.93 9.52 10.43
N ILE A 234 19.56 8.43 9.75
CA ILE A 234 19.17 7.17 10.38
C ILE A 234 20.43 6.35 10.71
N VAL A 235 20.59 6.00 11.97
CA VAL A 235 21.74 5.23 12.48
C VAL A 235 21.27 4.08 13.37
N PRO A 236 22.10 3.05 13.62
CA PRO A 236 21.84 2.06 14.66
C PRO A 236 21.63 2.73 16.03
N MET A 237 20.76 2.15 16.84
CA MET A 237 20.55 2.57 18.24
C MET A 237 21.89 2.59 18.98
N PRO A 238 22.16 3.60 19.84
CA PRO A 238 23.36 3.64 20.67
C PRO A 238 23.53 2.33 21.46
N GLY A 239 24.70 1.69 21.33
CA GLY A 239 25.02 0.40 21.95
C GLY A 239 24.54 -0.85 21.16
N GLY A 240 23.82 -0.66 20.05
CA GLY A 240 23.25 -1.75 19.24
C GLY A 240 24.13 -2.25 18.09
N ASN A 241 25.31 -1.67 17.85
CA ASN A 241 26.10 -1.87 16.63
C ASN A 241 26.48 -3.32 16.31
N ASN A 242 26.51 -4.21 17.31
CA ASN A 242 26.89 -5.61 17.15
C ASN A 242 25.69 -6.56 16.97
N ALA A 243 24.46 -6.07 17.00
CA ALA A 243 23.28 -6.88 16.75
C ALA A 243 23.16 -7.25 15.26
N GLN A 244 22.65 -8.44 14.95
CA GLN A 244 22.51 -8.91 13.56
C GLN A 244 21.52 -8.07 12.75
N ASN A 245 20.47 -7.54 13.40
CA ASN A 245 19.53 -6.56 12.85
C ASN A 245 19.31 -5.47 13.91
N PRO A 246 20.22 -4.47 14.01
CA PRO A 246 20.10 -3.46 15.03
C PRO A 246 18.88 -2.59 14.75
N ARG A 247 18.07 -2.34 15.79
CA ARG A 247 17.09 -1.26 15.74
C ARG A 247 17.82 0.06 15.43
N LYS A 248 17.12 0.94 14.74
CA LYS A 248 17.61 2.23 14.29
C LYS A 248 16.88 3.38 14.98
N CYS A 249 17.53 4.53 14.98
CA CYS A 249 17.01 5.82 15.45
C CYS A 249 17.51 6.94 14.53
N VAL A 250 16.98 8.14 14.73
CA VAL A 250 17.43 9.35 14.03
C VAL A 250 18.50 10.04 14.87
N ARG A 251 19.66 10.32 14.28
CA ARG A 251 20.76 11.04 14.92
C ARG A 251 20.79 12.49 14.44
N ILE A 252 20.89 13.41 15.39
CA ILE A 252 21.21 14.82 15.15
C ILE A 252 22.58 15.07 15.75
N ALA A 253 23.59 15.13 14.90
CA ALA A 253 24.99 15.35 15.25
C ALA A 253 25.57 16.41 14.32
N GLU A 254 26.67 17.05 14.75
CA GLU A 254 27.40 18.16 14.09
C GLU A 254 26.94 19.55 14.52
N ALA A 255 27.92 20.48 14.63
CA ALA A 255 27.85 21.90 15.01
C ALA A 255 26.88 22.30 16.16
N ASP A 256 26.88 23.58 16.53
CA ASP A 256 25.81 24.16 17.34
C ASP A 256 24.58 24.41 16.43
N ASP A 257 23.37 24.16 16.95
CA ASP A 257 22.08 24.48 16.32
C ASP A 257 21.73 23.79 14.97
N VAL A 258 22.01 22.49 14.82
CA VAL A 258 21.53 21.68 13.69
C VAL A 258 20.10 21.19 13.91
N SER A 259 19.29 21.23 12.86
CA SER A 259 17.91 20.73 12.85
C SER A 259 17.66 19.71 11.74
N HIS A 260 16.74 18.80 12.01
CA HIS A 260 16.14 17.94 10.99
C HIS A 260 14.66 18.27 10.86
N ASN A 261 14.23 18.55 9.64
CA ASN A 261 12.82 18.62 9.31
C ASN A 261 12.23 17.20 9.32
N VAL A 262 11.09 17.04 9.98
CA VAL A 262 10.26 15.85 9.86
C VAL A 262 9.36 16.04 8.64
N SER A 263 9.72 15.39 7.54
CA SER A 263 9.12 15.61 6.23
C SER A 263 8.55 14.30 5.70
N PRO A 264 7.32 13.91 6.06
CA PRO A 264 6.64 12.78 5.43
C PRO A 264 6.42 13.01 3.93
N SER A 265 6.24 11.92 3.17
CA SER A 265 5.97 11.96 1.73
C SER A 265 4.62 12.56 1.38
N HIS A 266 3.68 12.52 2.32
CA HIS A 266 2.35 13.10 2.20
C HIS A 266 2.13 14.23 3.21
N PRO A 267 1.38 15.29 2.85
CA PRO A 267 0.92 16.26 3.83
C PRO A 267 0.10 15.57 4.93
N VAL A 268 0.51 15.71 6.19
CA VAL A 268 -0.20 15.11 7.33
C VAL A 268 -1.44 15.95 7.62
N GLY A 269 -2.62 15.37 7.37
CA GLY A 269 -3.90 15.99 7.65
C GLY A 269 -4.19 16.09 9.15
N LEU A 270 -4.74 17.22 9.57
CA LEU A 270 -5.29 17.47 10.90
C LEU A 270 -6.75 17.89 10.79
N ARG A 271 -7.57 17.51 11.76
CA ARG A 271 -8.90 18.10 12.00
C ARG A 271 -8.77 19.47 12.70
N PRO A 272 -9.54 20.49 12.29
CA PRO A 272 -9.68 21.75 13.03
C PRO A 272 -10.24 21.57 14.45
N GLY A 273 -9.96 22.51 15.35
CA GLY A 273 -10.50 22.53 16.71
C GLY A 273 -10.15 21.30 17.57
N THR A 274 -9.13 20.54 17.18
CA THR A 274 -8.82 19.22 17.74
C THR A 274 -7.51 19.29 18.51
N ARG A 275 -7.46 18.60 19.66
CA ARG A 275 -6.25 18.54 20.50
C ARG A 275 -5.37 17.38 20.03
N TYR A 276 -4.10 17.66 19.78
CA TYR A 276 -3.11 16.66 19.39
C TYR A 276 -1.98 16.58 20.40
N GLU A 277 -1.33 15.43 20.42
CA GLU A 277 -0.12 15.18 21.17
C GLU A 277 0.94 14.59 20.24
N LEU A 278 2.06 15.30 20.12
CA LEU A 278 3.30 14.78 19.54
C LEU A 278 4.12 14.20 20.69
N THR A 279 4.49 12.93 20.60
CA THR A 279 5.34 12.26 21.59
C THR A 279 6.58 11.68 20.94
N GLY A 280 7.58 11.39 21.76
CA GLY A 280 8.73 10.61 21.36
C GLY A 280 9.68 10.42 22.52
N ARG A 281 10.83 9.82 22.26
CA ARG A 281 11.93 9.75 23.20
C ARG A 281 13.22 10.19 22.54
N PHE A 282 14.08 10.82 23.33
CA PHE A 282 15.43 11.16 22.90
C PHE A 282 16.47 10.73 23.93
N LYS A 283 17.66 10.42 23.45
CA LYS A 283 18.84 10.16 24.27
C LYS A 283 19.89 11.20 23.92
N SER A 284 20.65 11.63 24.92
CA SER A 284 21.71 12.64 24.79
C SER A 284 22.99 12.10 25.42
N ASP A 285 24.15 12.60 24.97
CA ASP A 285 25.43 12.41 25.67
C ASP A 285 25.55 13.22 26.98
N GLY A 286 24.47 13.90 27.38
CA GLY A 286 24.33 14.62 28.65
C GLY A 286 24.54 16.14 28.54
N ARG A 287 24.93 16.66 27.36
CA ARG A 287 25.20 18.09 27.17
C ARG A 287 24.27 18.77 26.16
N ALA A 288 23.55 17.98 25.37
CA ALA A 288 22.59 18.45 24.39
C ALA A 288 21.14 18.26 24.85
N SER A 289 20.31 19.27 24.58
CA SER A 289 18.86 19.24 24.81
C SER A 289 18.11 19.14 23.48
N LEU A 290 16.89 18.60 23.53
CA LEU A 290 15.99 18.55 22.38
C LEU A 290 15.10 19.80 22.37
N LYS A 291 14.95 20.42 21.22
CA LYS A 291 13.98 21.49 20.99
C LYS A 291 13.08 21.13 19.81
N VAL A 292 11.77 21.25 19.99
CA VAL A 292 10.75 20.90 18.99
C VAL A 292 10.10 22.18 18.48
N GLU A 293 10.19 22.40 17.16
CA GLU A 293 9.54 23.52 16.45
C GLU A 293 8.38 22.98 15.62
N MET A 294 7.19 23.57 15.77
CA MET A 294 5.97 23.18 15.05
C MET A 294 5.19 24.40 14.60
N THR A 295 4.57 24.35 13.42
CA THR A 295 3.66 25.42 12.95
C THR A 295 2.58 25.78 13.98
N HIS A 296 2.02 24.77 14.64
CA HIS A 296 0.90 24.92 15.59
C HIS A 296 1.33 25.12 17.04
N ASN A 297 2.61 25.43 17.27
CA ASN A 297 3.14 25.72 18.60
C ASN A 297 4.00 26.99 18.55
N ALA A 298 3.42 28.10 19.02
CA ALA A 298 4.10 29.40 19.04
C ALA A 298 5.32 29.41 19.99
N ASP A 299 5.29 28.59 21.05
CA ASP A 299 6.36 28.47 22.02
C ASP A 299 7.15 27.17 21.78
N MET A 300 8.31 27.29 21.15
CA MET A 300 9.19 26.15 20.90
C MET A 300 9.45 25.37 22.20
N SER A 301 9.07 24.10 22.24
CA SER A 301 9.17 23.28 23.45
C SER A 301 10.59 22.73 23.58
N SER A 302 11.23 22.97 24.72
CA SER A 302 12.60 22.53 25.01
C SER A 302 12.59 21.46 26.10
N PHE A 303 13.34 20.39 25.90
CA PHE A 303 13.41 19.22 26.76
C PHE A 303 14.87 18.92 27.10
N ASN A 304 15.17 18.91 28.39
CA ASN A 304 16.50 18.55 28.89
C ASN A 304 16.58 17.04 29.14
N PRO A 305 17.74 16.39 28.90
CA PRO A 305 17.91 14.99 29.21
C PRO A 305 17.81 14.76 30.73
N VAL A 306 17.23 13.62 31.14
CA VAL A 306 17.18 13.21 32.56
C VAL A 306 18.57 12.87 33.08
N ASP A 307 19.34 12.14 32.29
CA ASP A 307 20.73 11.79 32.55
C ASP A 307 21.47 11.58 31.22
N ALA A 308 22.80 11.59 31.27
CA ALA A 308 23.63 11.18 30.15
C ALA A 308 23.30 9.73 29.77
N ASP A 309 23.21 9.46 28.48
CA ASP A 309 22.98 8.14 27.93
C ASP A 309 21.64 7.46 28.30
N VAL A 310 20.68 8.20 28.87
CA VAL A 310 19.34 7.68 29.20
C VAL A 310 18.29 8.20 28.19
N TRP A 311 17.42 7.31 27.73
CA TRP A 311 16.26 7.69 26.92
C TRP A 311 15.25 8.46 27.78
N THR A 312 14.99 9.70 27.39
CA THR A 312 14.04 10.63 28.03
C THR A 312 12.83 10.81 27.12
N GLU A 313 11.63 10.60 27.66
CA GLU A 313 10.38 10.84 26.94
C GLU A 313 10.07 12.35 26.87
N PHE A 314 9.44 12.76 25.77
CA PHE A 314 8.93 14.13 25.60
C PHE A 314 7.53 14.10 25.00
N ALA A 315 6.75 15.15 25.29
CA ALA A 315 5.42 15.34 24.74
C ALA A 315 5.14 16.82 24.50
N CYS A 316 4.62 17.16 23.33
CA CYS A 316 4.12 18.47 22.95
C CYS A 316 2.62 18.37 22.67
N LYS A 317 1.80 19.13 23.38
CA LYS A 317 0.35 19.22 23.12
C LYS A 317 0.03 20.53 22.42
N PHE A 318 -0.80 20.47 21.39
CA PHE A 318 -1.30 21.65 20.69
C PHE A 318 -2.76 21.48 20.30
N VAL A 319 -3.41 22.58 19.93
CA VAL A 319 -4.81 22.60 19.49
C VAL A 319 -4.85 23.31 18.14
N THR A 320 -5.46 22.68 17.15
CA THR A 320 -5.63 23.27 15.83
C THR A 320 -6.71 24.35 15.85
N GLY A 321 -6.49 25.47 15.16
CA GLY A 321 -7.49 26.49 14.87
C GLY A 321 -8.50 26.05 13.81
N GLU A 322 -9.44 26.93 13.46
CA GLU A 322 -10.54 26.64 12.53
C GLU A 322 -10.06 26.33 11.09
N ASN A 323 -8.91 26.87 10.70
CA ASN A 323 -8.34 26.72 9.35
C ASN A 323 -7.09 25.82 9.31
N ASP A 324 -6.77 25.15 10.41
CA ASP A 324 -5.57 24.32 10.52
C ASP A 324 -5.87 22.88 10.10
N PHE A 325 -5.78 22.63 8.80
CA PHE A 325 -6.05 21.32 8.19
C PHE A 325 -4.82 20.44 7.99
N TRP A 326 -3.61 20.96 8.19
CA TRP A 326 -2.37 20.20 7.99
C TRP A 326 -1.36 20.49 9.10
N LEU A 327 -0.50 19.52 9.41
CA LEU A 327 0.56 19.66 10.42
C LEU A 327 1.53 20.82 10.14
N GLY A 328 1.75 21.13 8.86
CA GLY A 328 2.71 22.15 8.46
C GLY A 328 4.15 21.73 8.73
N ARG A 329 4.97 22.68 9.19
CA ARG A 329 6.38 22.46 9.52
C ARG A 329 6.48 21.77 10.88
N LEU A 330 7.29 20.71 10.95
CA LEU A 330 7.76 20.08 12.17
C LEU A 330 9.28 19.89 12.05
N SER A 331 10.03 20.42 13.01
CA SER A 331 11.50 20.34 13.02
C SER A 331 12.00 19.97 14.41
N LEU A 332 13.00 19.09 14.47
CA LEU A 332 13.67 18.69 15.70
C LEU A 332 15.07 19.30 15.71
N HIS A 333 15.37 20.03 16.77
CA HIS A 333 16.60 20.79 16.95
C HIS A 333 17.38 20.22 18.12
N LYS A 334 18.70 20.17 17.95
CA LYS A 334 19.62 19.99 19.06
C LYS A 334 20.06 21.35 19.56
N THR A 335 19.99 21.59 20.87
CA THR A 335 20.58 22.77 21.51
C THR A 335 21.72 22.36 22.43
N GLY A 336 22.80 23.12 22.43
CA GLY A 336 24.01 22.81 23.19
C GLY A 336 24.96 21.81 22.49
N PRO A 337 26.18 21.63 23.04
CA PRO A 337 27.18 20.75 22.47
C PRO A 337 26.81 19.29 22.67
N GLY A 338 27.21 18.43 21.74
CA GLY A 338 26.96 16.98 21.82
C GLY A 338 26.09 16.44 20.69
N THR A 339 25.54 15.26 20.91
CA THR A 339 24.66 14.53 19.97
C THR A 339 23.35 14.14 20.65
N ILE A 340 22.25 14.18 19.91
CA ILE A 340 20.99 13.56 20.32
C ILE A 340 20.56 12.46 19.35
N TRP A 341 19.93 11.43 19.90
CA TRP A 341 19.27 10.35 19.15
C TRP A 341 17.79 10.36 19.47
N ILE A 342 16.93 10.18 18.48
CA ILE A 342 15.48 10.30 18.59
C ILE A 342 14.84 9.03 18.06
N ASP A 343 13.87 8.51 18.80
CA ASP A 343 13.11 7.31 18.47
C ASP A 343 11.65 7.46 18.91
N GLY A 344 10.76 6.66 18.31
CA GLY A 344 9.36 6.57 18.71
C GLY A 344 8.56 7.85 18.51
N LEU A 345 8.92 8.70 17.54
CA LEU A 345 8.16 9.90 17.23
C LEU A 345 6.75 9.52 16.75
N SER A 346 5.71 10.05 17.40
CA SER A 346 4.31 9.70 17.18
C SER A 346 3.42 10.93 17.28
N LEU A 347 2.41 11.04 16.43
CA LEU A 347 1.41 12.13 16.45
C LEU A 347 0.00 11.54 16.45
N LYS A 348 -0.80 11.87 17.48
CA LYS A 348 -2.18 11.40 17.63
C LYS A 348 -3.09 12.47 18.22
N GLU A 349 -4.39 12.28 18.09
CA GLU A 349 -5.38 13.04 18.88
C GLU A 349 -5.20 12.73 20.38
N VAL A 350 -5.41 13.74 21.23
CA VAL A 350 -5.46 13.56 22.69
C VAL A 350 -6.68 12.71 23.03
N GLY A 351 -6.46 11.52 23.58
CA GLY A 351 -7.51 10.51 23.80
C GLY A 351 -7.32 9.25 22.95
N GLY A 352 -6.35 9.26 22.03
CA GLY A 352 -6.02 8.13 21.16
C GLY A 352 -6.64 8.27 19.78
N GLY A 353 -6.30 7.33 18.89
CA GLY A 353 -6.72 7.37 17.49
C GLY A 353 -5.66 6.74 16.58
N ALA A 354 -5.82 6.95 15.28
CA ALA A 354 -4.82 6.56 14.29
C ALA A 354 -3.50 7.31 14.49
N GLU A 355 -2.39 6.64 14.17
CA GLU A 355 -1.08 7.28 14.05
C GLU A 355 -1.04 8.15 12.79
N LEU A 356 -0.80 9.46 12.95
CA LEU A 356 -0.77 10.43 11.85
C LEU A 356 0.63 10.60 11.24
N LEU A 357 1.68 10.21 11.96
CA LEU A 357 3.08 10.40 11.58
C LEU A 357 3.83 9.07 11.47
N TRP A 358 3.16 8.04 10.95
CA TRP A 358 3.70 6.68 10.79
C TRP A 358 5.00 6.61 9.98
N GLU A 359 5.22 7.55 9.04
CA GLU A 359 6.46 7.64 8.26
C GLU A 359 7.71 7.99 9.10
N ALA A 360 7.53 8.46 10.34
CA ALA A 360 8.65 8.72 11.24
C ALA A 360 9.26 7.44 11.84
N ASP A 361 8.56 6.30 11.78
CA ASP A 361 9.12 5.02 12.23
C ASP A 361 10.16 4.50 11.22
N VAL A 362 11.43 4.60 11.60
CA VAL A 362 12.59 4.15 10.82
C VAL A 362 12.84 2.64 10.87
N ASN A 363 12.11 1.90 11.72
CA ASN A 363 12.27 0.46 11.89
C ASN A 363 11.20 -0.36 11.15
N ARG A 364 10.24 0.33 10.51
CA ARG A 364 9.22 -0.32 9.70
C ARG A 364 9.84 -1.12 8.56
N PRO A 365 9.36 -2.36 8.29
CA PRO A 365 9.82 -3.14 7.16
C PRO A 365 9.67 -2.39 5.83
N ALA A 366 10.66 -2.53 4.94
CA ALA A 366 10.61 -1.90 3.63
C ALA A 366 9.69 -2.65 2.66
N ARG A 367 9.59 -3.99 2.81
CA ARG A 367 8.65 -4.90 2.13
C ARG A 367 7.74 -5.55 3.18
N GLY A 368 6.56 -5.99 2.78
CA GLY A 368 5.54 -6.55 3.68
C GLY A 368 4.84 -5.51 4.57
N PHE A 369 4.94 -4.23 4.22
CA PHE A 369 4.17 -3.14 4.84
C PHE A 369 3.56 -2.26 3.75
N TYR A 370 2.23 -2.12 3.76
CA TYR A 370 1.51 -1.41 2.71
C TYR A 370 1.03 -0.03 3.16
N ASN A 371 1.38 1.01 2.40
CA ASN A 371 1.03 2.40 2.68
C ASN A 371 -0.48 2.60 2.55
N GLN A 372 -1.16 2.74 3.68
CA GLN A 372 -2.62 2.78 3.72
C GLN A 372 -3.23 4.00 3.05
N LEU A 373 -2.57 5.16 3.05
CA LEU A 373 -3.05 6.33 2.34
C LEU A 373 -2.95 6.12 0.82
N ASP A 374 -1.83 5.59 0.33
CA ASP A 374 -1.68 5.26 -1.09
C ASP A 374 -2.66 4.16 -1.53
N CYS A 375 -2.90 3.17 -0.67
CA CYS A 375 -3.89 2.14 -0.96
C CYS A 375 -5.33 2.72 -0.98
N PHE A 376 -5.65 3.69 -0.13
CA PHE A 376 -6.92 4.41 -0.18
C PHE A 376 -7.04 5.25 -1.46
N MET A 377 -5.98 5.96 -1.86
CA MET A 377 -5.95 6.67 -3.15
C MET A 377 -6.18 5.70 -4.33
N LEU A 378 -5.63 4.48 -4.26
CA LEU A 378 -5.89 3.47 -5.28
C LEU A 378 -7.32 2.91 -5.24
N ASP A 379 -7.95 2.78 -4.05
CA ASP A 379 -9.39 2.47 -3.98
C ASP A 379 -10.21 3.51 -4.75
N GLU A 380 -9.96 4.80 -4.52
CA GLU A 380 -10.64 5.91 -5.20
C GLU A 380 -10.38 5.90 -6.72
N LEU A 381 -9.16 5.55 -7.17
CA LEU A 381 -8.85 5.41 -8.60
C LEU A 381 -9.58 4.24 -9.24
N VAL A 382 -9.68 3.09 -8.56
CA VAL A 382 -10.44 1.93 -9.04
C VAL A 382 -11.91 2.30 -9.16
N GLU A 383 -12.49 2.96 -8.16
CA GLU A 383 -13.87 3.44 -8.22
C GLU A 383 -14.05 4.48 -9.34
N ALA A 384 -13.12 5.41 -9.52
CA ALA A 384 -13.17 6.35 -10.63
C ALA A 384 -13.11 5.66 -11.99
N ALA A 385 -12.32 4.59 -12.12
CA ALA A 385 -12.25 3.80 -13.34
C ALA A 385 -13.56 3.07 -13.62
N GLU A 386 -14.19 2.48 -12.58
CA GLU A 386 -15.52 1.86 -12.65
C GLU A 386 -16.59 2.86 -13.15
N HIS A 387 -16.62 4.07 -12.60
CA HIS A 387 -17.58 5.10 -13.00
C HIS A 387 -17.40 5.58 -14.44
N ASN A 388 -16.17 5.56 -14.96
CA ASN A 388 -15.85 6.09 -16.29
C ASN A 388 -15.74 5.00 -17.36
N GLY A 389 -15.92 3.72 -17.02
CA GLY A 389 -15.73 2.60 -17.95
C GLY A 389 -14.27 2.42 -18.40
N ILE A 390 -13.32 2.81 -17.55
CA ILE A 390 -11.88 2.67 -17.78
C ILE A 390 -11.38 1.37 -17.14
N TYR A 391 -10.56 0.62 -17.87
CA TYR A 391 -9.94 -0.62 -17.41
C TYR A 391 -8.45 -0.38 -17.09
N LEU A 392 -8.01 -0.90 -15.94
CA LEU A 392 -6.73 -0.57 -15.35
C LEU A 392 -5.72 -1.70 -15.49
N MET A 393 -4.54 -1.38 -16.01
CA MET A 393 -3.32 -2.15 -15.73
C MET A 393 -2.61 -1.49 -14.55
N LEU A 394 -2.50 -2.23 -13.44
CA LEU A 394 -1.88 -1.73 -12.21
C LEU A 394 -0.44 -2.23 -12.12
N CYS A 395 0.52 -1.31 -12.19
CA CYS A 395 1.93 -1.60 -11.97
C CYS A 395 2.25 -1.54 -10.48
N LEU A 396 2.44 -2.69 -9.85
CA LEU A 396 2.38 -2.86 -8.39
C LEU A 396 3.74 -2.90 -7.70
N ILE A 397 4.71 -3.67 -8.23
CA ILE A 397 5.95 -3.95 -7.51
C ILE A 397 6.96 -2.83 -7.76
N THR A 398 7.41 -2.18 -6.68
CA THR A 398 8.46 -1.16 -6.72
C THR A 398 9.79 -1.79 -7.13
N ARG A 399 10.13 -1.72 -8.43
CA ARG A 399 11.32 -2.32 -9.03
C ARG A 399 12.57 -2.22 -8.17
N ASP A 400 12.95 -1.01 -7.76
CA ASP A 400 14.22 -0.77 -7.06
C ASP A 400 14.27 -1.38 -5.64
N LEU A 401 13.12 -1.74 -5.09
CA LEU A 401 13.01 -2.43 -3.80
C LEU A 401 13.21 -3.96 -3.93
N TYR A 402 13.07 -4.51 -5.14
CA TYR A 402 13.07 -5.95 -5.43
C TYR A 402 14.26 -6.38 -6.30
N MET A 403 14.58 -5.59 -7.33
CA MET A 403 15.44 -5.96 -8.46
C MET A 403 16.81 -6.53 -8.06
N LYS A 404 17.48 -5.92 -7.06
CA LYS A 404 18.80 -6.38 -6.61
C LYS A 404 18.75 -7.82 -6.07
N SER A 405 17.70 -8.17 -5.34
CA SER A 405 17.51 -9.50 -4.73
C SER A 405 17.13 -10.58 -5.75
N LEU A 406 16.82 -10.21 -7.00
CA LEU A 406 16.46 -11.14 -8.08
C LEU A 406 17.66 -11.60 -8.94
N SER A 407 18.89 -11.39 -8.48
CA SER A 407 20.11 -11.65 -9.25
C SER A 407 20.61 -13.10 -9.19
N ASP A 408 20.34 -13.82 -8.10
CA ASP A 408 20.74 -15.22 -7.92
C ASP A 408 19.57 -16.09 -7.46
N PRO A 409 18.97 -16.90 -8.36
CA PRO A 409 17.85 -17.79 -8.04
C PRO A 409 18.13 -18.88 -7.00
N ALA A 410 19.39 -19.09 -6.59
CA ALA A 410 19.75 -20.04 -5.54
C ALA A 410 19.91 -19.38 -4.15
N SER A 411 19.91 -18.04 -4.10
CA SER A 411 20.14 -17.29 -2.87
C SER A 411 18.91 -17.25 -1.96
N ALA A 412 19.14 -17.13 -0.65
CA ALA A 412 18.06 -16.95 0.32
C ALA A 412 17.33 -15.61 0.11
N GLU A 413 18.05 -14.58 -0.35
CA GLU A 413 17.49 -13.28 -0.69
C GLU A 413 16.50 -13.36 -1.86
N TYR A 414 16.73 -14.27 -2.82
CA TYR A 414 15.79 -14.52 -3.91
C TYR A 414 14.51 -15.21 -3.39
N GLU A 415 14.65 -16.19 -2.50
CA GLU A 415 13.48 -16.84 -1.87
C GLU A 415 12.64 -15.84 -1.07
N GLU A 416 13.29 -14.99 -0.28
CA GLU A 416 12.66 -13.97 0.54
C GLU A 416 11.89 -12.98 -0.35
N VAL A 417 12.51 -12.45 -1.40
CA VAL A 417 11.87 -11.46 -2.28
C VAL A 417 10.72 -12.05 -3.10
N VAL A 418 10.76 -13.35 -3.42
CA VAL A 418 9.62 -14.07 -4.02
C VAL A 418 8.47 -14.17 -3.01
N CYS A 419 8.76 -14.45 -1.74
CA CYS A 419 7.73 -14.51 -0.68
C CYS A 419 7.11 -13.14 -0.41
N ASP A 420 7.94 -12.08 -0.36
CA ASP A 420 7.48 -10.70 -0.23
C ASP A 420 6.54 -10.30 -1.39
N ALA A 421 6.92 -10.63 -2.63
CA ALA A 421 6.08 -10.39 -3.80
C ALA A 421 4.74 -11.15 -3.74
N LYS A 422 4.75 -12.40 -3.26
CA LYS A 422 3.51 -13.18 -3.04
C LYS A 422 2.61 -12.49 -2.01
N ASN A 423 3.16 -11.99 -0.91
CA ASN A 423 2.39 -11.26 0.10
C ASN A 423 1.80 -9.96 -0.46
N LEU A 424 2.58 -9.18 -1.21
CA LEU A 424 2.12 -7.96 -1.87
C LEU A 424 0.98 -8.27 -2.85
N MET A 425 1.15 -9.28 -3.71
CA MET A 425 0.12 -9.68 -4.66
C MET A 425 -1.13 -10.25 -3.98
N ARG A 426 -0.98 -10.98 -2.86
CA ARG A 426 -2.11 -11.41 -2.03
C ARG A 426 -2.91 -10.22 -1.52
N TYR A 427 -2.23 -9.17 -1.05
CA TYR A 427 -2.87 -7.94 -0.59
C TYR A 427 -3.60 -7.22 -1.74
N ALA A 428 -2.95 -7.12 -2.91
CA ALA A 428 -3.55 -6.49 -4.08
C ALA A 428 -4.81 -7.23 -4.58
N VAL A 429 -4.75 -8.55 -4.67
CA VAL A 429 -5.91 -9.39 -5.03
C VAL A 429 -7.03 -9.23 -4.00
N ALA A 430 -6.71 -9.25 -2.70
CA ALA A 430 -7.69 -9.10 -1.63
C ALA A 430 -8.44 -7.75 -1.69
N ARG A 431 -7.72 -6.66 -1.98
CA ARG A 431 -8.25 -5.30 -1.92
C ARG A 431 -8.90 -4.83 -3.23
N TRP A 432 -8.30 -5.14 -4.38
CA TRP A 432 -8.75 -4.62 -5.69
C TRP A 432 -9.18 -5.69 -6.68
N GLY A 433 -8.89 -6.97 -6.42
CA GLY A 433 -9.22 -8.05 -7.36
C GLY A 433 -10.73 -8.26 -7.58
N TYR A 434 -11.60 -7.78 -6.70
CA TYR A 434 -13.04 -7.87 -6.96
C TYR A 434 -13.47 -7.06 -8.20
N SER A 435 -12.73 -6.02 -8.58
CA SER A 435 -13.18 -5.06 -9.57
C SER A 435 -12.95 -5.61 -10.98
N THR A 436 -14.01 -5.69 -11.78
CA THR A 436 -13.91 -6.02 -13.20
C THR A 436 -13.15 -4.96 -14.02
N HIS A 437 -12.93 -3.78 -13.44
CA HIS A 437 -12.19 -2.70 -14.06
C HIS A 437 -10.69 -2.77 -13.74
N VAL A 438 -10.23 -3.69 -12.88
CA VAL A 438 -8.83 -4.11 -12.87
C VAL A 438 -8.66 -5.14 -13.99
N ALA A 439 -7.91 -4.80 -15.02
CA ALA A 439 -7.69 -5.68 -16.18
C ALA A 439 -6.48 -6.58 -15.99
N ALA A 440 -5.39 -6.02 -15.45
CA ALA A 440 -4.12 -6.70 -15.37
C ALA A 440 -3.28 -6.27 -14.17
N TRP A 441 -2.57 -7.25 -13.61
CA TRP A 441 -1.45 -7.07 -12.70
C TRP A 441 -0.17 -6.93 -13.53
N GLU A 442 0.42 -5.74 -13.55
CA GLU A 442 1.79 -5.58 -14.01
C GLU A 442 2.74 -5.66 -12.81
N TYR A 443 3.69 -6.61 -12.88
CA TYR A 443 4.65 -6.80 -11.80
C TYR A 443 5.57 -5.60 -11.69
N PHE A 444 6.35 -5.31 -12.73
CA PHE A 444 7.34 -4.24 -12.69
C PHE A 444 7.15 -3.25 -13.83
N ASN A 445 7.45 -1.98 -13.53
CA ASN A 445 7.83 -1.00 -14.54
C ASN A 445 9.33 -1.12 -14.81
N GLU A 446 9.71 -1.39 -16.05
CA GLU A 446 11.09 -1.39 -16.51
C GLU A 446 12.06 -2.26 -15.66
N ILE A 447 11.74 -3.52 -15.37
CA ILE A 447 12.70 -4.46 -14.77
C ILE A 447 13.88 -4.72 -15.73
N ASP A 448 15.04 -5.08 -15.19
CA ASP A 448 16.18 -5.50 -16.01
C ASP A 448 15.87 -6.80 -16.76
N PRO A 449 15.82 -6.81 -18.11
CA PRO A 449 15.58 -8.02 -18.88
C PRO A 449 16.71 -9.06 -18.78
N GLY A 450 17.89 -8.67 -18.28
CA GLY A 450 19.03 -9.56 -18.07
C GLY A 450 18.95 -10.39 -16.79
N LEU A 451 18.02 -10.09 -15.88
CA LEU A 451 17.89 -10.84 -14.62
C LEU A 451 17.22 -12.21 -14.83
N PRO A 452 17.55 -13.22 -14.00
CA PRO A 452 16.95 -14.55 -14.03
C PRO A 452 15.55 -14.55 -13.37
N THR A 453 14.62 -13.81 -13.96
CA THR A 453 13.26 -13.59 -13.47
C THR A 453 12.26 -14.71 -13.80
N ASP A 454 12.63 -15.70 -14.62
CA ASP A 454 11.70 -16.78 -15.03
C ASP A 454 11.12 -17.52 -13.83
N ARG A 455 11.99 -17.92 -12.89
CA ARG A 455 11.55 -18.59 -11.66
C ARG A 455 10.65 -17.69 -10.81
N PHE A 456 10.99 -16.41 -10.67
CA PHE A 456 10.13 -15.44 -9.98
C PHE A 456 8.73 -15.36 -10.61
N TYR A 457 8.63 -15.29 -11.94
CA TYR A 457 7.36 -15.28 -12.65
C TYR A 457 6.60 -16.60 -12.52
N ASP A 458 7.31 -17.74 -12.54
CA ASP A 458 6.71 -19.06 -12.33
C ASP A 458 6.11 -19.19 -10.92
N ASP A 459 6.87 -18.83 -9.89
CA ASP A 459 6.48 -18.93 -8.49
C ASP A 459 5.32 -17.98 -8.16
N LEU A 460 5.39 -16.73 -8.63
CA LEU A 460 4.34 -15.73 -8.41
C LEU A 460 3.08 -16.02 -9.23
N GLY A 461 3.25 -16.44 -10.49
CA GLY A 461 2.14 -16.82 -11.35
C GLY A 461 1.38 -18.04 -10.84
N ALA A 462 2.09 -19.07 -10.38
CA ALA A 462 1.49 -20.26 -9.78
C ALA A 462 0.77 -19.96 -8.46
N TYR A 463 1.27 -18.98 -7.69
CA TYR A 463 0.59 -18.52 -6.48
C TYR A 463 -0.70 -17.75 -6.81
N LEU A 464 -0.65 -16.83 -7.78
CA LEU A 464 -1.84 -16.08 -8.22
C LEU A 464 -2.95 -16.99 -8.74
N GLU A 465 -2.62 -18.08 -9.44
CA GLU A 465 -3.61 -19.08 -9.88
C GLU A 465 -4.37 -19.75 -8.72
N GLN A 466 -3.79 -19.76 -7.52
CA GLN A 466 -4.41 -20.30 -6.32
C GLN A 466 -5.27 -19.26 -5.59
N ILE A 467 -4.82 -18.01 -5.53
CA ILE A 467 -5.41 -16.98 -4.66
C ILE A 467 -6.28 -15.95 -5.37
N ASP A 468 -6.14 -15.79 -6.69
CA ASP A 468 -6.94 -14.87 -7.50
C ASP A 468 -8.09 -15.65 -8.16
N PRO A 469 -9.29 -15.70 -7.53
CA PRO A 469 -10.41 -16.44 -8.09
C PRO A 469 -10.89 -15.84 -9.41
N TYR A 470 -10.50 -14.60 -9.68
CA TYR A 470 -10.81 -13.84 -10.86
C TYR A 470 -9.71 -13.90 -11.89
N LYS A 471 -8.60 -14.62 -11.69
CA LYS A 471 -7.57 -14.93 -12.69
C LYS A 471 -7.12 -13.74 -13.55
N HIS A 472 -6.93 -12.55 -12.97
CA HIS A 472 -6.57 -11.35 -13.75
C HIS A 472 -5.33 -11.60 -14.60
N LEU A 473 -5.25 -10.88 -15.72
CA LEU A 473 -4.11 -10.98 -16.63
C LEU A 473 -2.83 -10.51 -15.93
N ARG A 474 -1.72 -11.18 -16.20
CA ARG A 474 -0.40 -10.86 -15.64
C ARG A 474 0.52 -10.34 -16.73
N THR A 475 1.33 -9.35 -16.41
CA THR A 475 2.32 -8.80 -17.33
C THR A 475 3.51 -8.20 -16.58
N THR A 476 4.53 -7.80 -17.32
CA THR A 476 5.66 -7.01 -16.82
C THR A 476 6.22 -6.16 -17.95
N SER A 477 6.88 -5.05 -17.64
CA SER A 477 7.70 -4.31 -18.61
C SER A 477 9.17 -4.30 -18.23
N THR A 478 10.01 -4.09 -19.23
CA THR A 478 11.47 -4.04 -19.15
C THR A 478 11.99 -2.77 -19.82
N TRP A 479 13.13 -2.24 -19.37
CA TRP A 479 13.71 -1.02 -19.97
C TRP A 479 14.23 -1.20 -21.41
N HIS A 480 14.35 -2.45 -21.86
CA HIS A 480 14.62 -2.85 -23.24
C HIS A 480 13.74 -4.05 -23.61
N PRO A 481 13.30 -4.20 -24.89
CA PRO A 481 12.45 -5.32 -25.30
C PRO A 481 13.03 -6.68 -24.90
N SER A 482 12.21 -7.51 -24.25
CA SER A 482 12.59 -8.82 -23.73
C SER A 482 11.81 -9.94 -24.41
N ALA A 483 12.50 -10.67 -25.29
CA ALA A 483 11.93 -11.85 -25.95
C ALA A 483 11.59 -12.97 -24.94
N LYS A 484 12.40 -13.08 -23.87
CA LYS A 484 12.22 -14.05 -22.80
C LYS A 484 10.90 -13.81 -22.07
N ASP A 485 10.66 -12.57 -21.65
CA ASP A 485 9.49 -12.22 -20.86
C ASP A 485 8.22 -12.27 -21.71
N CYS A 486 8.27 -11.83 -22.98
CA CYS A 486 7.14 -11.98 -23.91
C CYS A 486 6.71 -13.46 -24.07
N ARG A 487 7.68 -14.38 -24.12
CA ARG A 487 7.45 -15.83 -24.27
C ARG A 487 7.02 -16.51 -22.97
N HIS A 488 7.19 -15.87 -21.81
CA HIS A 488 6.99 -16.51 -20.52
C HIS A 488 5.53 -16.96 -20.35
N LYS A 489 5.31 -18.20 -19.91
CA LYS A 489 3.96 -18.82 -19.89
C LYS A 489 3.05 -18.29 -18.78
N ARG A 490 3.63 -17.75 -17.70
CA ARG A 490 2.89 -17.11 -16.61
C ARG A 490 2.63 -15.61 -16.79
N LEU A 491 3.10 -15.03 -17.90
CA LEU A 491 2.76 -13.66 -18.29
C LEU A 491 1.73 -13.76 -19.42
N ASP A 492 0.52 -13.31 -19.13
CA ASP A 492 -0.64 -13.44 -20.01
C ASP A 492 -0.64 -12.38 -21.12
N ILE A 493 0.04 -11.24 -20.92
CA ILE A 493 0.22 -10.20 -21.95
C ILE A 493 1.71 -10.04 -22.27
N GLY A 494 2.06 -10.05 -23.55
CA GLY A 494 3.40 -9.67 -24.01
C GLY A 494 3.52 -8.14 -24.10
N GLN A 495 4.52 -7.54 -23.46
CA GLN A 495 4.65 -6.08 -23.41
C GLN A 495 6.08 -5.64 -23.72
N LEU A 496 6.22 -4.48 -24.36
CA LEU A 496 7.49 -3.77 -24.47
C LEU A 496 7.31 -2.26 -24.33
N HIS A 497 8.41 -1.59 -24.02
CA HIS A 497 8.54 -0.13 -24.07
C HIS A 497 9.44 0.27 -25.24
N HIS A 498 9.09 1.35 -25.92
CA HIS A 498 9.93 1.91 -26.96
C HIS A 498 9.78 3.42 -27.06
N TYR A 499 10.90 4.13 -26.92
CA TYR A 499 10.96 5.57 -27.12
C TYR A 499 11.86 5.89 -28.30
N MET A 500 11.34 6.66 -29.25
CA MET A 500 12.09 7.25 -30.33
C MET A 500 12.85 8.47 -29.77
N ARG A 501 14.16 8.56 -30.02
CA ARG A 501 15.04 9.56 -29.38
C ARG A 501 15.80 10.34 -30.45
N PRO A 502 15.27 11.49 -30.90
CA PRO A 502 15.78 12.22 -32.07
C PRO A 502 17.26 12.61 -32.00
N GLU A 503 17.80 12.81 -30.81
CA GLU A 503 19.21 13.17 -30.61
C GLU A 503 20.18 11.98 -30.75
N THR A 504 19.69 10.74 -30.67
CA THR A 504 20.56 9.54 -30.65
C THR A 504 20.30 8.58 -31.81
N LYS A 505 19.10 8.62 -32.40
CA LYS A 505 18.68 7.75 -33.49
C LYS A 505 17.78 8.51 -34.44
N ASP A 506 17.81 8.09 -35.70
CA ASP A 506 16.96 8.64 -36.77
C ASP A 506 15.62 7.90 -36.92
N ASP A 507 15.31 6.95 -36.00
CA ASP A 507 14.09 6.13 -36.07
C ASP A 507 12.79 6.95 -35.94
N TYR A 508 12.84 8.10 -35.26
CA TYR A 508 11.74 9.07 -35.20
C TYR A 508 11.31 9.66 -36.56
N LYS A 509 12.14 9.52 -37.61
CA LYS A 509 11.83 10.02 -38.96
C LYS A 509 10.81 9.15 -39.71
N ASP A 510 10.57 7.92 -39.24
CA ASP A 510 9.58 6.99 -39.77
C ASP A 510 8.92 6.22 -38.62
N GLU A 511 7.99 6.88 -37.93
CA GLU A 511 7.27 6.34 -36.79
C GLU A 511 6.43 5.09 -37.15
N VAL A 512 5.98 5.01 -38.41
CA VAL A 512 5.20 3.87 -38.92
C VAL A 512 6.09 2.64 -39.00
N ALA A 513 7.28 2.75 -39.58
CA ALA A 513 8.24 1.64 -39.62
C ALA A 513 8.61 1.16 -38.21
N VAL A 514 8.78 2.08 -37.26
CA VAL A 514 9.04 1.75 -35.85
C VAL A 514 7.89 0.94 -35.25
N LEU A 515 6.65 1.40 -35.39
CA LEU A 515 5.48 0.68 -34.87
C LEU A 515 5.34 -0.71 -35.48
N VAL A 516 5.52 -0.83 -36.80
CA VAL A 516 5.49 -2.11 -37.51
C VAL A 516 6.60 -3.05 -37.00
N ASP A 517 7.81 -2.54 -36.79
CA ASP A 517 8.94 -3.33 -36.28
C ASP A 517 8.69 -3.83 -34.85
N ARG A 518 8.24 -2.96 -33.94
CA ARG A 518 7.91 -3.34 -32.55
C ARG A 518 6.75 -4.33 -32.51
N THR A 519 5.73 -4.15 -33.35
CA THR A 519 4.59 -5.07 -33.46
C THR A 519 5.03 -6.44 -33.98
N ARG A 520 5.92 -6.48 -34.99
CA ARG A 520 6.49 -7.74 -35.51
C ARG A 520 7.25 -8.49 -34.44
N PHE A 521 8.07 -7.79 -33.66
CA PHE A 521 8.77 -8.39 -32.50
C PHE A 521 7.76 -9.00 -31.51
N LEU A 522 6.76 -8.24 -31.09
CA LEU A 522 5.75 -8.74 -30.15
C LEU A 522 5.03 -9.97 -30.70
N ARG A 523 4.61 -9.97 -31.96
CA ARG A 523 3.95 -11.12 -32.58
C ARG A 523 4.86 -12.34 -32.76
N GLN A 524 6.16 -12.13 -33.02
CA GLN A 524 7.14 -13.21 -33.10
C GLN A 524 7.40 -13.88 -31.74
N HIS A 525 7.37 -13.10 -30.65
CA HIS A 525 7.74 -13.57 -29.31
C HIS A 525 6.52 -13.87 -28.42
N ALA A 526 5.33 -13.43 -28.79
CA ALA A 526 4.07 -13.68 -28.11
C ALA A 526 2.97 -13.97 -29.16
N PRO A 527 3.10 -15.06 -29.96
CA PRO A 527 2.19 -15.33 -31.07
C PRO A 527 0.75 -15.62 -30.61
N ASP A 528 0.59 -16.27 -29.46
CA ASP A 528 -0.68 -16.83 -28.98
C ASP A 528 -1.17 -16.15 -27.68
N LYS A 529 -0.94 -14.84 -27.54
CA LYS A 529 -1.44 -14.03 -26.42
C LYS A 529 -1.62 -12.55 -26.80
N PRO A 530 -2.35 -11.74 -26.00
CA PRO A 530 -2.46 -10.31 -26.22
C PRO A 530 -1.08 -9.64 -26.09
N VAL A 531 -0.87 -8.57 -26.84
CA VAL A 531 0.36 -7.77 -26.72
C VAL A 531 0.05 -6.29 -26.67
N LEU A 532 0.87 -5.56 -25.92
CA LEU A 532 0.76 -4.12 -25.76
C LEU A 532 2.13 -3.46 -25.95
N ILE A 533 2.15 -2.31 -26.62
CA ILE A 533 3.27 -1.38 -26.53
C ILE A 533 2.95 -0.49 -25.32
N GLY A 534 3.40 -0.90 -24.14
CA GLY A 534 2.99 -0.31 -22.85
C GLY A 534 3.49 1.13 -22.66
N GLU A 535 4.62 1.46 -23.27
CA GLU A 535 5.13 2.83 -23.38
C GLU A 535 5.63 3.06 -24.81
N PHE A 536 5.13 4.12 -25.44
CA PHE A 536 5.52 4.54 -26.77
C PHE A 536 5.52 6.05 -26.87
N GLY A 537 6.55 6.63 -27.48
CA GLY A 537 6.57 8.07 -27.75
C GLY A 537 7.96 8.62 -28.05
N LEU A 538 8.06 9.94 -27.99
CA LEU A 538 9.31 10.68 -28.09
C LEU A 538 9.92 10.87 -26.69
N ALA A 539 11.25 10.84 -26.61
CA ALA A 539 11.97 11.16 -25.38
C ALA A 539 13.34 11.80 -25.68
N ASP A 540 13.82 12.61 -24.73
CA ASP A 540 15.18 13.16 -24.71
C ASP A 540 16.23 12.04 -24.55
N PRO A 541 17.54 12.27 -24.73
CA PRO A 541 18.56 11.26 -24.41
C PRO A 541 18.47 10.73 -22.96
N LYS A 542 18.83 9.45 -22.75
CA LYS A 542 18.96 8.86 -21.40
C LYS A 542 20.31 9.20 -20.78
#